data_AF-A0A832RV45-F1
#
_entry.id   AF-A0A832RV45-F1
#
_cell.length_a   1.000
_cell.length_b   1.000
_cell.length_c   1.000
_cell.angle_alpha   90.00
_cell.angle_beta   90.00
_cell.angle_gamma   90.00
#
_symmetry.space_group_name_H-M   'P 1'
#
loop_
_entity.id
_entity.type
_entity.pdbx_description
1 polymer ?
#
loop_
_entity_poly.entity_id
_entity_poly.type
_entity_poly.pdbx_seq_one_letter_code
_entity_poly.pdbx_strand_id
1 'polypeptide(L)'
;MIGFTDTQVQRLKELGGDQKIVGCRFSSVADRDEVFETTVKNLVEENREKLRRMAHSPSRCSLFELEDRLASTLVGMGFMEVATPMLLSASNLKKMGIDESHPLWEQVFWVDKKRCMRPMLAPNLYFLLKHLKRNIKKPVRIFEIGPCFRKESQGSRHLEEFTMLNLVELAPDCEPTERLTELIEKVMGQIGLEYRLKNESSEVYGNTVDVEVDGVEVASGAVGPHFLDGAYGITDAWVGVGFGLERLLMVMEGHSNIRKVGRSLVYLNGARIDI
;
A
#
# COMPACT_ATOMS: atom_id res chain seq x y z
N MET A 1 -32.92 -19.22 9.58
CA MET A 1 -32.63 -17.93 8.91
C MET A 1 -31.52 -18.13 7.90
N ILE A 2 -31.67 -17.60 6.69
CA ILE A 2 -30.71 -17.72 5.58
C ILE A 2 -29.96 -16.40 5.36
N GLY A 3 -28.74 -16.44 4.83
CA GLY A 3 -27.99 -15.27 4.39
C GLY A 3 -28.05 -15.06 2.89
N PHE A 4 -27.41 -13.99 2.41
CA PHE A 4 -27.09 -13.83 0.99
C PHE A 4 -26.21 -14.97 0.48
N THR A 5 -26.38 -15.34 -0.78
CA THR A 5 -25.45 -16.26 -1.48
C THR A 5 -24.10 -15.58 -1.71
N ASP A 6 -23.05 -16.35 -1.94
CA ASP A 6 -21.70 -15.81 -2.19
C ASP A 6 -21.69 -14.83 -3.37
N THR A 7 -22.44 -15.13 -4.44
CA THR A 7 -22.61 -14.25 -5.61
C THR A 7 -23.31 -12.94 -5.25
N GLN A 8 -24.37 -13.00 -4.41
CA GLN A 8 -25.06 -11.80 -3.94
C GLN A 8 -24.15 -10.95 -3.05
N VAL A 9 -23.41 -11.58 -2.13
CA VAL A 9 -22.42 -10.90 -1.29
C VAL A 9 -21.35 -10.22 -2.13
N GLN A 10 -20.82 -10.90 -3.14
CA GLN A 10 -19.84 -10.32 -4.05
C GLN A 10 -20.40 -9.09 -4.77
N ARG A 11 -21.60 -9.19 -5.35
CA ARG A 11 -22.24 -8.06 -6.04
C ARG A 11 -22.49 -6.86 -5.12
N LEU A 12 -22.95 -7.10 -3.90
CA LEU A 12 -23.16 -6.05 -2.90
C LEU A 12 -21.82 -5.36 -2.55
N LYS A 13 -20.76 -6.12 -2.29
CA LYS A 13 -19.42 -5.56 -2.01
C LYS A 13 -18.87 -4.73 -3.16
N GLU A 14 -19.02 -5.22 -4.39
CA GLU A 14 -18.62 -4.50 -5.60
C GLU A 14 -19.32 -3.14 -5.72
N LEU A 15 -20.61 -3.07 -5.38
CA LEU A 15 -21.37 -1.83 -5.44
C LEU A 15 -21.20 -0.90 -4.22
N GLY A 16 -20.60 -1.36 -3.12
CA GLY A 16 -20.42 -0.51 -1.92
C GLY A 16 -21.21 -0.92 -0.69
N GLY A 17 -21.87 -2.07 -0.71
CA GLY A 17 -22.53 -2.63 0.45
C GLY A 17 -21.54 -2.86 1.60
N ASP A 18 -21.89 -2.33 2.77
CA ASP A 18 -21.13 -2.50 4.00
C ASP A 18 -21.37 -3.88 4.65
N GLN A 19 -20.71 -4.12 5.78
CA GLN A 19 -20.83 -5.39 6.49
C GLN A 19 -22.18 -5.57 7.18
N LYS A 20 -22.92 -4.49 7.46
CA LYS A 20 -24.28 -4.56 8.02
C LYS A 20 -25.25 -5.09 6.96
N ILE A 21 -25.15 -4.57 5.73
CA ILE A 21 -25.92 -5.04 4.57
C ILE A 21 -25.63 -6.52 4.31
N VAL A 22 -24.35 -6.90 4.19
CA VAL A 22 -23.95 -8.29 3.92
C VAL A 22 -24.32 -9.25 5.06
N GLY A 23 -24.41 -8.73 6.29
CA GLY A 23 -24.74 -9.49 7.50
C GLY A 23 -26.22 -9.85 7.67
N CYS A 24 -27.12 -9.33 6.82
CA CYS A 24 -28.56 -9.56 6.92
C CYS A 24 -28.94 -11.06 6.90
N ARG A 25 -30.04 -11.37 7.59
CA ARG A 25 -30.58 -12.73 7.75
C ARG A 25 -32.08 -12.70 7.47
N PHE A 26 -32.55 -13.71 6.73
CA PHE A 26 -33.89 -13.74 6.16
C PHE A 26 -34.66 -14.99 6.56
N SER A 27 -35.99 -14.89 6.62
CA SER A 27 -36.91 -16.00 6.91
C SER A 27 -37.12 -16.90 5.71
N SER A 28 -37.16 -16.35 4.50
CA SER A 28 -37.39 -17.09 3.25
C SER A 28 -36.42 -16.67 2.14
N VAL A 29 -36.31 -17.50 1.10
CA VAL A 29 -35.56 -17.19 -0.13
C VAL A 29 -36.16 -15.99 -0.86
N ALA A 30 -37.50 -15.88 -0.87
CA ALA A 30 -38.19 -14.75 -1.48
C ALA A 30 -37.83 -13.43 -0.78
N ASP A 31 -37.84 -13.41 0.56
CA ASP A 31 -37.49 -12.22 1.35
C ASP A 31 -36.04 -11.78 1.09
N ARG A 32 -35.11 -12.76 1.00
CA ARG A 32 -33.70 -12.50 0.68
C ARG A 32 -33.56 -11.85 -0.70
N ASP A 33 -34.24 -12.40 -1.70
CA ASP A 33 -34.08 -11.95 -3.08
C ASP A 33 -34.73 -10.58 -3.32
N GLU A 34 -35.88 -10.31 -2.71
CA GLU A 34 -36.53 -8.99 -2.73
C GLU A 34 -35.63 -7.91 -2.10
N VAL A 35 -35.03 -8.21 -0.94
CA VAL A 35 -34.08 -7.29 -0.27
C VAL A 35 -32.81 -7.12 -1.09
N PHE A 36 -32.28 -8.19 -1.70
CA PHE A 36 -31.12 -8.12 -2.59
C PHE A 36 -31.37 -7.16 -3.76
N GLU A 37 -32.47 -7.34 -4.48
CA GLU A 37 -32.81 -6.52 -5.66
C GLU A 37 -32.98 -5.05 -5.29
N THR A 38 -33.70 -4.77 -4.19
CA THR A 38 -33.89 -3.41 -3.69
C THR A 38 -32.57 -2.76 -3.30
N THR A 39 -31.70 -3.50 -2.61
CA THR A 39 -30.38 -3.01 -2.18
C THR A 39 -29.48 -2.73 -3.38
N VAL A 40 -29.44 -3.64 -4.36
CA VAL A 40 -28.66 -3.45 -5.58
C VAL A 40 -29.11 -2.20 -6.34
N LYS A 41 -30.42 -2.00 -6.48
CA LYS A 41 -30.97 -0.82 -7.16
C LYS A 41 -30.53 0.48 -6.48
N ASN A 42 -30.58 0.53 -5.15
CA ASN A 42 -30.17 1.70 -4.38
C ASN A 42 -28.66 1.96 -4.53
N LEU A 43 -27.83 0.94 -4.35
CA LEU A 43 -26.37 1.08 -4.49
C LEU A 43 -25.96 1.51 -5.92
N VAL A 44 -26.65 1.02 -6.95
CA VAL A 44 -26.40 1.46 -8.33
C VAL A 44 -26.71 2.95 -8.49
N GLU A 45 -27.83 3.44 -7.97
CA GLU A 45 -28.15 4.88 -8.07
C GLU A 45 -27.16 5.73 -7.25
N GLU A 46 -26.76 5.29 -6.05
CA GLU A 46 -25.72 5.95 -5.26
C GLU A 46 -24.39 6.08 -6.01
N ASN A 47 -23.97 5.02 -6.72
CA ASN A 47 -22.77 5.09 -7.55
C ASN A 47 -22.95 6.06 -8.72
N ARG A 48 -24.10 6.06 -9.40
CA ARG A 48 -24.39 7.01 -10.49
C ARG A 48 -24.37 8.44 -10.00
N GLU A 49 -24.98 8.73 -8.86
CA GLU A 49 -24.90 10.05 -8.24
C GLU A 49 -23.47 10.45 -7.90
N LYS A 50 -22.68 9.53 -7.33
CA LYS A 50 -21.27 9.77 -7.03
C LYS A 50 -20.48 10.12 -8.31
N LEU A 51 -20.69 9.40 -9.40
CA LEU A 51 -20.08 9.67 -10.70
C LEU A 51 -20.52 11.04 -11.26
N ARG A 52 -21.83 11.36 -11.20
CA ARG A 52 -22.36 12.67 -11.63
C ARG A 52 -21.76 13.82 -10.81
N ARG A 53 -21.62 13.65 -9.48
CA ARG A 53 -20.97 14.63 -8.60
C ARG A 53 -19.51 14.85 -8.99
N MET A 54 -18.76 13.78 -9.25
CA MET A 54 -17.36 13.87 -9.69
C MET A 54 -17.23 14.56 -11.06
N ALA A 55 -18.16 14.31 -11.98
CA ALA A 55 -18.18 14.99 -13.28
C ALA A 55 -18.57 16.48 -13.15
N HIS A 56 -19.47 16.83 -12.22
CA HIS A 56 -19.89 18.20 -11.98
C HIS A 56 -18.81 19.05 -11.28
N SER A 57 -18.11 18.46 -10.31
CA SER A 57 -17.07 19.10 -9.51
C SER A 57 -15.82 18.22 -9.47
N PRO A 58 -15.00 18.23 -10.53
CA PRO A 58 -13.84 17.35 -10.62
C PRO A 58 -12.77 17.71 -9.59
N SER A 59 -12.16 16.69 -9.00
CA SER A 59 -11.00 16.78 -8.11
C SER A 59 -9.87 15.87 -8.61
N ARG A 60 -8.73 15.89 -7.93
CA ARG A 60 -7.68 14.89 -8.18
C ARG A 60 -8.21 13.52 -7.76
N CYS A 61 -7.61 12.46 -8.31
CA CYS A 61 -7.86 11.10 -7.85
C CYS A 61 -7.48 10.99 -6.36
N SER A 62 -8.29 10.32 -5.54
CA SER A 62 -8.04 10.19 -4.09
C SER A 62 -6.64 9.65 -3.78
N LEU A 63 -6.14 8.72 -4.62
CA LEU A 63 -4.78 8.19 -4.48
C LEU A 63 -3.73 9.29 -4.67
N PHE A 64 -3.88 10.14 -5.70
CA PHE A 64 -2.93 11.22 -5.98
C PHE A 64 -3.03 12.36 -4.97
N GLU A 65 -4.20 12.62 -4.39
CA GLU A 65 -4.34 13.56 -3.27
C GLU A 65 -3.60 13.05 -2.03
N LEU A 66 -3.67 11.73 -1.77
CA LEU A 66 -2.91 11.08 -0.70
C LEU A 66 -1.40 11.17 -0.96
N GLU A 67 -0.96 10.89 -2.19
CA GLU A 67 0.45 11.04 -2.59
C GLU A 67 0.96 12.46 -2.33
N ASP A 68 0.27 13.49 -2.84
CA ASP A 68 0.65 14.90 -2.68
C ASP A 68 0.77 15.29 -1.20
N ARG A 69 -0.19 14.87 -0.37
CA ARG A 69 -0.23 15.18 1.06
C ARG A 69 0.94 14.55 1.81
N LEU A 70 1.23 13.27 1.55
CA LEU A 70 2.32 12.56 2.21
C LEU A 70 3.68 13.06 1.73
N ALA A 71 3.86 13.29 0.43
CA ALA A 71 5.07 13.87 -0.13
C ALA A 71 5.36 15.26 0.48
N SER A 72 4.36 16.15 0.51
CA SER A 72 4.49 17.48 1.10
C SER A 72 4.90 17.43 2.58
N THR A 73 4.37 16.47 3.33
CA THR A 73 4.72 16.25 4.73
C THR A 73 6.18 15.85 4.89
N LEU A 74 6.64 14.87 4.10
CA LEU A 74 8.02 14.37 4.18
C LEU A 74 9.04 15.40 3.69
N VAL A 75 8.72 16.16 2.64
CA VAL A 75 9.52 17.31 2.20
C VAL A 75 9.62 18.36 3.31
N GLY A 76 8.51 18.66 3.99
CA GLY A 76 8.50 19.55 5.16
C GLY A 76 9.37 19.05 6.32
N MET A 77 9.60 17.74 6.42
CA MET A 77 10.50 17.10 7.39
C MET A 77 11.97 17.03 6.92
N GLY A 78 12.27 17.57 5.73
CA GLY A 78 13.61 17.60 5.16
C GLY A 78 14.02 16.31 4.43
N PHE A 79 13.07 15.46 4.04
CA PHE A 79 13.37 14.34 3.14
C PHE A 79 13.43 14.81 1.69
N MET A 80 14.38 14.29 0.93
CA MET A 80 14.43 14.48 -0.51
C MET A 80 13.54 13.44 -1.21
N GLU A 81 12.60 13.90 -2.02
CA GLU A 81 11.84 13.03 -2.91
C GLU A 81 12.74 12.54 -4.05
N VAL A 82 12.74 11.24 -4.31
CA VAL A 82 13.47 10.62 -5.41
C VAL A 82 12.52 9.80 -6.28
N ALA A 83 12.80 9.74 -7.58
CA ALA A 83 12.04 8.95 -8.54
C ALA A 83 12.99 7.98 -9.26
N THR A 84 12.70 6.68 -9.16
CA THR A 84 13.59 5.64 -9.69
C THR A 84 12.91 4.78 -10.75
N PRO A 85 13.67 4.12 -11.65
CA PRO A 85 13.09 3.26 -12.67
C PRO A 85 12.25 2.12 -12.07
N MET A 86 11.11 1.82 -12.71
CA MET A 86 10.27 0.66 -12.37
C MET A 86 10.93 -0.67 -12.75
N LEU A 87 11.86 -0.65 -13.72
CA LEU A 87 12.63 -1.81 -14.14
C LEU A 87 13.84 -2.01 -13.23
N LEU A 88 13.99 -3.22 -12.70
CA LEU A 88 15.16 -3.66 -11.95
C LEU A 88 15.95 -4.69 -12.75
N SER A 89 17.25 -4.74 -12.49
CA SER A 89 18.06 -5.87 -12.94
C SER A 89 17.86 -7.08 -12.03
N ALA A 90 17.90 -8.29 -12.58
CA ALA A 90 17.89 -9.54 -11.82
C ALA A 90 19.00 -9.55 -10.75
N SER A 91 20.15 -8.96 -11.06
CA SER A 91 21.28 -8.87 -10.12
C SER A 91 21.00 -8.00 -8.89
N ASN A 92 20.23 -6.91 -9.05
CA ASN A 92 19.83 -6.08 -7.91
C ASN A 92 18.81 -6.80 -7.03
N LEU A 93 17.93 -7.59 -7.64
CA LEU A 93 16.99 -8.42 -6.89
C LEU A 93 17.72 -9.51 -6.08
N LYS A 94 18.69 -10.21 -6.69
CA LYS A 94 19.54 -11.19 -5.98
C LYS A 94 20.36 -10.55 -4.86
N LYS A 95 20.81 -9.30 -4.99
CA LYS A 95 21.46 -8.55 -3.90
C LYS A 95 20.54 -8.28 -2.71
N MET A 96 19.21 -8.35 -2.89
CA MET A 96 18.24 -8.34 -1.78
C MET A 96 18.05 -9.71 -1.13
N GLY A 97 18.85 -10.73 -1.49
CA GLY A 97 18.63 -12.10 -1.04
C GLY A 97 17.46 -12.81 -1.73
N ILE A 98 16.89 -12.20 -2.78
CA ILE A 98 15.76 -12.76 -3.53
C ILE A 98 16.31 -13.44 -4.78
N ASP A 99 16.59 -14.74 -4.65
CA ASP A 99 16.98 -15.63 -5.73
C ASP A 99 15.90 -16.70 -5.99
N GLU A 100 16.18 -17.64 -6.89
CA GLU A 100 15.23 -18.69 -7.30
C GLU A 100 14.71 -19.55 -6.14
N SER A 101 15.37 -19.55 -4.97
CA SER A 101 14.94 -20.29 -3.78
C SER A 101 14.02 -19.49 -2.86
N HIS A 102 13.97 -18.17 -3.03
CA HIS A 102 13.22 -17.26 -2.17
C HIS A 102 11.72 -17.24 -2.56
N PRO A 103 10.77 -17.30 -1.60
CA PRO A 103 9.32 -17.32 -1.90
C PRO A 103 8.84 -16.17 -2.78
N LEU A 104 9.35 -14.96 -2.55
CA LEU A 104 9.07 -13.77 -3.36
C LEU A 104 9.48 -13.90 -4.84
N TRP A 105 10.39 -14.79 -5.22
CA TRP A 105 10.87 -14.92 -6.60
C TRP A 105 9.76 -15.21 -7.61
N GLU A 106 8.84 -16.12 -7.25
CA GLU A 106 7.71 -16.49 -8.10
C GLU A 106 6.70 -15.34 -8.26
N GLN A 107 6.65 -14.44 -7.28
CA GLN A 107 5.80 -13.26 -7.31
C GLN A 107 6.34 -12.15 -8.22
N VAL A 108 7.58 -12.27 -8.74
CA VAL A 108 8.17 -11.21 -9.56
C VAL A 108 7.65 -11.26 -10.98
N PHE A 109 7.27 -10.09 -11.51
CA PHE A 109 6.98 -9.91 -12.94
C PHE A 109 8.28 -9.74 -13.73
N TRP A 110 8.69 -10.82 -14.41
CA TRP A 110 9.87 -10.83 -15.28
C TRP A 110 9.57 -10.24 -16.65
N VAL A 111 10.44 -9.34 -17.11
CA VAL A 111 10.39 -8.75 -18.45
C VAL A 111 11.25 -9.58 -19.41
N ASP A 112 12.44 -9.98 -18.94
CA ASP A 112 13.32 -10.94 -19.60
C ASP A 112 14.24 -11.60 -18.56
N LYS A 113 15.20 -12.41 -19.01
CA LYS A 113 16.16 -13.13 -18.13
C LYS A 113 17.03 -12.22 -17.25
N LYS A 114 17.14 -10.93 -17.56
CA LYS A 114 18.02 -9.96 -16.89
C LYS A 114 17.24 -8.85 -16.20
N ARG A 115 15.94 -8.68 -16.47
CA ARG A 115 15.14 -7.55 -16.00
C ARG A 115 13.76 -7.98 -15.50
N CYS A 116 13.30 -7.32 -14.45
CA CYS A 116 11.97 -7.49 -13.88
C CYS A 116 11.35 -6.13 -13.52
N MET A 117 10.04 -6.11 -13.30
CA MET A 117 9.37 -5.01 -12.63
C MET A 117 9.68 -5.05 -11.14
N ARG A 118 9.88 -3.88 -10.52
CA ARG A 118 10.23 -3.79 -9.11
C ARG A 118 9.11 -4.33 -8.19
N PRO A 119 9.38 -5.33 -7.33
CA PRO A 119 8.39 -5.79 -6.35
C PRO A 119 8.38 -4.94 -5.06
N MET A 120 9.35 -4.02 -4.93
CA MET A 120 9.53 -3.10 -3.81
C MET A 120 10.49 -1.97 -4.22
N LEU A 121 10.52 -0.88 -3.45
CA LEU A 121 11.38 0.30 -3.72
C LEU A 121 12.82 0.14 -3.18
N ALA A 122 13.02 -0.74 -2.19
CA ALA A 122 14.28 -0.85 -1.46
C ALA A 122 15.56 -1.04 -2.31
N PRO A 123 15.61 -1.87 -3.37
CA PRO A 123 16.81 -2.02 -4.18
C PRO A 123 17.35 -0.71 -4.75
N ASN A 124 16.46 0.16 -5.23
CA ASN A 124 16.84 1.44 -5.80
C ASN A 124 17.17 2.47 -4.71
N LEU A 125 16.43 2.47 -3.59
CA LEU A 125 16.74 3.34 -2.45
C LEU A 125 18.11 3.01 -1.84
N TYR A 126 18.44 1.74 -1.67
CA TYR A 126 19.78 1.30 -1.25
C TYR A 126 20.87 1.80 -2.21
N PHE A 127 20.63 1.67 -3.53
CA PHE A 127 21.55 2.19 -4.53
C PHE A 127 21.77 3.69 -4.35
N LEU A 128 20.69 4.48 -4.24
CA LEU A 128 20.79 5.92 -4.06
C LEU A 128 21.49 6.28 -2.75
N LEU A 129 21.13 5.67 -1.61
CA LEU A 129 21.77 5.93 -0.32
C LEU A 129 23.28 5.73 -0.37
N LYS A 130 23.75 4.64 -0.99
CA LYS A 130 25.18 4.34 -1.17
C LYS A 130 25.93 5.49 -1.85
N HIS A 131 25.30 6.14 -2.82
CA HIS A 131 25.91 7.21 -3.61
C HIS A 131 25.73 8.59 -2.96
N LEU A 132 24.54 8.87 -2.41
CA LEU A 132 24.22 10.13 -1.76
C LEU A 132 25.07 10.35 -0.50
N LYS A 133 25.32 9.31 0.31
CA LYS A 133 26.12 9.42 1.54
C LYS A 133 27.57 9.88 1.33
N ARG A 134 28.06 9.86 0.08
CA ARG A 134 29.41 10.34 -0.28
C ARG A 134 29.47 11.85 -0.49
N ASN A 135 28.33 12.46 -0.80
CA ASN A 135 28.25 13.86 -1.22
C ASN A 135 27.39 14.71 -0.28
N ILE A 136 26.58 14.06 0.59
CA ILE A 136 25.66 14.73 1.50
C ILE A 136 26.08 14.44 2.93
N LYS A 137 26.09 15.48 3.76
CA LYS A 137 26.32 15.34 5.20
C LYS A 137 25.15 14.58 5.83
N LYS A 138 25.46 13.61 6.69
CA LYS A 138 24.47 12.87 7.47
C LYS A 138 23.66 13.82 8.40
N PRO A 139 22.39 13.48 8.72
CA PRO A 139 21.62 12.34 8.22
C PRO A 139 21.23 12.46 6.74
N VAL A 140 21.17 11.35 6.01
CA VAL A 140 20.67 11.34 4.62
C VAL A 140 19.24 10.84 4.62
N ARG A 141 18.32 11.70 4.18
CA ARG A 141 16.86 11.45 4.19
C ARG A 141 16.32 11.43 2.77
N ILE A 142 15.80 10.29 2.33
CA ILE A 142 15.14 10.16 1.03
C ILE A 142 13.83 9.39 1.14
N PHE A 143 12.90 9.67 0.25
CA PHE A 143 11.70 8.86 0.07
C PHE A 143 11.32 8.76 -1.40
N GLU A 144 10.61 7.69 -1.74
CA GLU A 144 9.99 7.52 -3.05
C GLU A 144 8.54 7.08 -2.88
N ILE A 145 7.65 7.68 -3.66
CA ILE A 145 6.29 7.21 -3.88
C ILE A 145 6.22 6.68 -5.31
N GLY A 146 5.80 5.42 -5.47
CA GLY A 146 5.61 4.90 -6.82
C GLY A 146 5.14 3.45 -6.93
N PRO A 147 4.80 3.02 -8.14
CA PRO A 147 4.22 1.72 -8.39
C PRO A 147 5.25 0.59 -8.18
N CYS A 148 4.78 -0.51 -7.61
CA CYS A 148 5.46 -1.78 -7.45
C CYS A 148 4.54 -2.90 -7.94
N PHE A 149 5.16 -4.04 -8.29
CA PHE A 149 4.47 -5.11 -9.01
C PHE A 149 4.76 -6.48 -8.38
N ARG A 150 3.70 -7.21 -8.02
CA ARG A 150 3.80 -8.60 -7.52
C ARG A 150 2.67 -9.44 -8.08
N LYS A 151 2.97 -10.65 -8.53
CA LYS A 151 1.96 -11.65 -8.88
C LYS A 151 1.36 -12.17 -7.57
N GLU A 152 0.29 -11.53 -7.12
CA GLU A 152 -0.47 -11.98 -5.95
C GLU A 152 -1.84 -12.46 -6.43
N SER A 153 -2.20 -13.69 -6.07
CA SER A 153 -3.34 -14.40 -6.68
C SER A 153 -4.58 -14.55 -5.78
N GLN A 154 -4.65 -13.92 -4.59
CA GLN A 154 -5.75 -14.21 -3.65
C GLN A 154 -6.17 -12.99 -2.82
N GLY A 155 -7.47 -12.66 -2.81
CA GLY A 155 -8.11 -11.81 -1.80
C GLY A 155 -8.51 -10.39 -2.24
N SER A 156 -9.50 -9.81 -1.56
CA SER A 156 -9.99 -8.43 -1.81
C SER A 156 -9.05 -7.32 -1.30
N ARG A 157 -7.86 -7.69 -0.81
CA ARG A 157 -6.86 -6.82 -0.17
C ARG A 157 -5.53 -6.72 -0.93
N HIS A 158 -5.43 -7.40 -2.07
CA HIS A 158 -4.21 -7.50 -2.86
C HIS A 158 -4.39 -6.92 -4.26
N LEU A 159 -3.34 -6.30 -4.79
CA LEU A 159 -3.26 -5.73 -6.13
C LEU A 159 -1.95 -6.18 -6.77
N GLU A 160 -1.99 -6.51 -8.05
CA GLU A 160 -0.77 -6.85 -8.78
C GLU A 160 0.11 -5.60 -9.02
N GLU A 161 -0.53 -4.45 -9.22
CA GLU A 161 0.08 -3.12 -9.26
C GLU A 161 -0.40 -2.34 -8.03
N PHE A 162 0.54 -1.90 -7.20
CA PHE A 162 0.26 -1.15 -5.97
C PHE A 162 1.28 -0.03 -5.77
N THR A 163 0.89 1.02 -5.07
CA THR A 163 1.70 2.21 -4.86
C THR A 163 2.32 2.16 -3.47
N MET A 164 3.65 2.10 -3.44
CA MET A 164 4.41 2.14 -2.20
C MET A 164 4.91 3.55 -1.95
N LEU A 165 4.83 3.99 -0.70
CA LEU A 165 5.67 5.06 -0.15
C LEU A 165 6.75 4.40 0.70
N ASN A 166 8.02 4.49 0.30
CA ASN A 166 9.13 4.10 1.16
C ASN A 166 9.95 5.33 1.51
N LEU A 167 10.14 5.57 2.80
CA LEU A 167 11.07 6.58 3.31
C LEU A 167 12.20 5.90 4.08
N VAL A 168 13.38 6.49 4.00
CA VAL A 168 14.58 5.99 4.68
C VAL A 168 15.46 7.15 5.15
N GLU A 169 15.94 7.04 6.38
CA GLU A 169 16.89 7.94 6.99
C GLU A 169 18.15 7.16 7.41
N LEU A 170 19.27 7.50 6.78
CA LEU A 170 20.58 6.93 7.07
C LEU A 170 21.32 7.81 8.09
N ALA A 171 21.88 7.16 9.10
CA ALA A 171 22.55 7.77 10.25
C ALA A 171 21.67 8.79 10.97
N PRO A 172 20.51 8.39 11.51
CA PRO A 172 19.64 9.27 12.29
C PRO A 172 20.38 9.84 13.51
N ASP A 173 19.99 11.04 13.94
CA ASP A 173 20.61 11.75 15.07
C ASP A 173 20.14 11.21 16.46
N CYS A 174 19.18 10.30 16.47
CA CYS A 174 18.63 9.64 17.65
C CYS A 174 18.59 8.11 17.46
N GLU A 175 18.15 7.39 18.50
CA GLU A 175 18.03 5.94 18.45
C GLU A 175 17.10 5.52 17.29
N PRO A 176 17.53 4.61 16.38
CA PRO A 176 16.76 4.26 15.17
C PRO A 176 15.32 3.79 15.43
N THR A 177 15.08 3.09 16.53
CA THR A 177 13.74 2.60 16.90
C THR A 177 12.81 3.74 17.35
N GLU A 178 13.33 4.72 18.08
CA GLU A 178 12.58 5.92 18.45
C GLU A 178 12.28 6.74 17.18
N ARG A 179 13.26 6.88 16.30
CA ARG A 179 13.08 7.56 15.02
C ARG A 179 12.04 6.87 14.14
N LEU A 180 12.01 5.53 14.12
CA LEU A 180 11.02 4.77 13.37
C LEU A 180 9.60 5.11 13.83
N THR A 181 9.40 5.11 15.15
CA THR A 181 8.11 5.43 15.76
C THR A 181 7.69 6.86 15.43
N GLU A 182 8.60 7.83 15.52
CA GLU A 182 8.32 9.23 15.16
C GLU A 182 7.91 9.37 13.68
N LEU A 183 8.63 8.70 12.76
CA LEU A 183 8.33 8.74 11.33
C LEU A 183 6.94 8.12 11.03
N ILE A 184 6.61 7.01 11.68
CA ILE A 184 5.28 6.39 11.59
C ILE A 184 4.20 7.35 12.11
N GLU A 185 4.39 7.94 13.30
CA GLU A 185 3.47 8.90 13.89
C GLU A 185 3.22 10.11 12.98
N LYS A 186 4.26 10.64 12.33
CA LYS A 186 4.13 11.79 11.42
C LYS A 186 3.32 11.45 10.19
N VAL A 187 3.55 10.29 9.58
CA VAL A 187 2.80 9.84 8.40
C VAL A 187 1.35 9.53 8.79
N MET A 188 1.14 8.71 9.82
CA MET A 188 -0.19 8.33 10.28
C MET A 188 -1.00 9.50 10.84
N GLY A 189 -0.34 10.53 11.38
CA GLY A 189 -0.98 11.78 11.79
C GLY A 189 -1.62 12.56 10.63
N GLN A 190 -1.10 12.42 9.40
CA GLN A 190 -1.76 12.97 8.20
C GLN A 190 -2.99 12.16 7.76
N ILE A 191 -3.05 10.90 8.19
CA ILE A 191 -4.13 9.98 7.86
C ILE A 191 -5.28 10.13 8.86
N GLY A 192 -4.98 10.39 10.13
CA GLY A 192 -5.97 10.64 11.18
C GLY A 192 -6.73 9.39 11.63
N LEU A 193 -6.13 8.21 11.46
CA LEU A 193 -6.68 6.93 11.91
C LEU A 193 -5.95 6.42 13.15
N GLU A 194 -6.69 5.79 14.06
CA GLU A 194 -6.09 5.04 15.16
C GLU A 194 -5.38 3.79 14.62
N TYR A 195 -4.18 3.52 15.14
CA TYR A 195 -3.38 2.38 14.71
C TYR A 195 -2.70 1.71 15.90
N ARG A 196 -2.22 0.49 15.67
CA ARG A 196 -1.39 -0.26 16.61
C ARG A 196 -0.07 -0.63 15.95
N LEU A 197 0.99 -0.64 16.76
CA LEU A 197 2.29 -1.15 16.37
C LEU A 197 2.43 -2.61 16.81
N LYS A 198 2.93 -3.46 15.93
CA LYS A 198 3.26 -4.87 16.22
C LYS A 198 4.67 -5.17 15.78
N ASN A 199 5.40 -5.92 16.60
CA ASN A 199 6.70 -6.45 16.19
C ASN A 199 6.47 -7.79 15.46
N GLU A 200 6.96 -7.90 14.23
CA GLU A 200 6.83 -9.10 13.39
C GLU A 200 8.17 -9.53 12.80
N SER A 201 8.18 -10.72 12.20
CA SER A 201 9.33 -11.27 11.49
C SER A 201 9.09 -11.22 9.98
N SER A 202 9.92 -10.48 9.26
CA SER A 202 9.99 -10.39 7.81
C SER A 202 11.02 -11.35 7.23
N GLU A 203 10.65 -12.06 6.15
CA GLU A 203 11.57 -12.89 5.38
C GLU A 203 12.73 -12.09 4.76
N VAL A 204 12.49 -10.82 4.44
CA VAL A 204 13.48 -9.94 3.79
C VAL A 204 14.23 -9.08 4.81
N TYR A 205 13.55 -8.59 5.84
CA TYR A 205 14.09 -7.56 6.74
C TYR A 205 14.36 -8.02 8.19
N GLY A 206 14.10 -9.29 8.52
CA GLY A 206 14.28 -9.78 9.89
C GLY A 206 13.21 -9.22 10.82
N ASN A 207 13.56 -8.45 11.86
CA ASN A 207 12.57 -7.89 12.78
C ASN A 207 11.98 -6.59 12.21
N THR A 208 10.65 -6.53 12.07
CA THR A 208 9.92 -5.36 11.60
C THR A 208 8.96 -4.81 12.65
N VAL A 209 8.63 -3.53 12.52
CA VAL A 209 7.54 -2.87 13.24
C VAL A 209 6.43 -2.61 12.24
N ASP A 210 5.36 -3.38 12.33
CA ASP A 210 4.20 -3.30 11.45
C ASP A 210 3.14 -2.37 12.05
N VAL A 211 2.48 -1.63 11.17
CA VAL A 211 1.42 -0.68 11.52
C VAL A 211 0.10 -1.26 11.06
N GLU A 212 -0.80 -1.51 12.01
CA GLU A 212 -2.14 -2.03 11.74
C GLU A 212 -3.24 -1.02 12.05
N VAL A 213 -4.20 -0.90 11.14
CA VAL A 213 -5.46 -0.18 11.31
C VAL A 213 -6.60 -1.19 11.14
N ASP A 214 -7.45 -1.35 12.15
CA ASP A 214 -8.59 -2.29 12.13
C ASP A 214 -8.23 -3.72 11.68
N GLY A 215 -7.03 -4.20 12.05
CA GLY A 215 -6.53 -5.52 11.66
C GLY A 215 -6.10 -5.64 10.20
N VAL A 216 -5.85 -4.50 9.54
CA VAL A 216 -5.20 -4.42 8.22
C VAL A 216 -3.83 -3.80 8.41
N GLU A 217 -2.78 -4.52 8.01
CA GLU A 217 -1.42 -4.00 7.94
C GLU A 217 -1.31 -2.98 6.79
N VAL A 218 -0.98 -1.74 7.14
CA VAL A 218 -0.86 -0.61 6.22
C VAL A 218 0.58 -0.16 6.00
N ALA A 219 1.49 -0.52 6.90
CA ALA A 219 2.90 -0.21 6.80
C ALA A 219 3.77 -1.25 7.50
N SER A 220 5.03 -1.34 7.08
CA SER A 220 6.06 -2.15 7.75
C SER A 220 7.37 -1.38 7.79
N GLY A 221 7.94 -1.27 8.98
CA GLY A 221 9.16 -0.54 9.30
C GLY A 221 10.30 -1.47 9.71
N ALA A 222 11.53 -1.09 9.41
CA ALA A 222 12.73 -1.80 9.82
C ALA A 222 13.84 -0.83 10.23
N VAL A 223 14.72 -1.31 11.11
CA VAL A 223 15.92 -0.60 11.54
C VAL A 223 17.16 -1.40 11.14
N GLY A 224 18.15 -0.73 10.59
CA GLY A 224 19.48 -1.28 10.35
C GLY A 224 20.41 -1.07 11.55
N PRO A 225 21.54 -1.79 11.61
CA PRO A 225 22.13 -2.54 10.51
C PRO A 225 21.40 -3.83 10.13
N HIS A 226 21.40 -4.15 8.84
CA HIS A 226 20.73 -5.31 8.26
C HIS A 226 21.72 -6.19 7.47
N PHE A 227 21.47 -7.49 7.33
CA PHE A 227 22.41 -8.41 6.66
C PHE A 227 22.67 -8.06 5.19
N LEU A 228 21.71 -7.35 4.55
CA LEU A 228 21.83 -6.86 3.18
C LEU A 228 22.77 -5.66 3.04
N ASP A 229 23.03 -4.91 4.11
CA ASP A 229 23.74 -3.63 4.07
C ASP A 229 25.14 -3.75 3.46
N GLY A 230 25.84 -4.84 3.76
CA GLY A 230 27.16 -5.13 3.22
C GLY A 230 27.18 -5.21 1.69
N ALA A 231 26.17 -5.81 1.07
CA ALA A 231 26.05 -5.90 -0.39
C ALA A 231 25.88 -4.52 -1.06
N TYR A 232 25.34 -3.55 -0.31
CA TYR A 232 25.15 -2.17 -0.75
C TYR A 232 26.23 -1.22 -0.23
N GLY A 233 27.20 -1.71 0.56
CA GLY A 233 28.24 -0.88 1.17
C GLY A 233 27.68 0.13 2.17
N ILE A 234 26.57 -0.19 2.81
CA ILE A 234 26.00 0.54 3.94
C ILE A 234 26.62 -0.01 5.22
N THR A 235 27.03 0.90 6.12
CA THR A 235 27.73 0.57 7.37
C THR A 235 27.19 1.37 8.54
N ASP A 236 26.38 2.38 8.26
CA ASP A 236 25.77 3.25 9.26
C ASP A 236 24.39 2.68 9.62
N ALA A 237 23.94 2.94 10.84
CA ALA A 237 22.56 2.66 11.24
C ALA A 237 21.58 3.42 10.33
N TRP A 238 20.41 2.86 10.13
CA TRP A 238 19.36 3.49 9.33
C TRP A 238 17.99 3.07 9.84
N VAL A 239 16.99 3.85 9.46
CA VAL A 239 15.59 3.54 9.70
C VAL A 239 14.81 3.70 8.41
N GLY A 240 13.89 2.79 8.13
CA GLY A 240 13.03 2.88 6.97
C GLY A 240 11.65 2.32 7.24
N VAL A 241 10.65 2.87 6.56
CA VAL A 241 9.27 2.38 6.62
C VAL A 241 8.62 2.49 5.25
N GLY A 242 7.89 1.43 4.89
CA GLY A 242 7.11 1.34 3.67
C GLY A 242 5.62 1.35 3.98
N PHE A 243 4.84 2.16 3.26
CA PHE A 243 3.38 2.23 3.35
C PHE A 243 2.75 1.81 2.02
N GLY A 244 1.72 0.97 2.07
CA GLY A 244 0.88 0.67 0.91
C GLY A 244 -0.25 1.69 0.79
N LEU A 245 -0.18 2.59 -0.19
CA LEU A 245 -1.09 3.73 -0.25
C LEU A 245 -2.53 3.33 -0.54
N GLU A 246 -2.76 2.33 -1.38
CA GLU A 246 -4.12 1.81 -1.62
C GLU A 246 -4.70 1.16 -0.36
N ARG A 247 -3.88 0.51 0.48
CA ARG A 247 -4.36 -0.04 1.76
C ARG A 247 -4.74 1.07 2.72
N LEU A 248 -3.90 2.10 2.84
CA LEU A 248 -4.22 3.31 3.63
C LEU A 248 -5.53 3.94 3.16
N LEU A 249 -5.66 4.17 1.86
CA LEU A 249 -6.86 4.81 1.31
C LEU A 249 -8.10 3.93 1.47
N MET A 250 -7.95 2.61 1.36
CA MET A 250 -9.03 1.64 1.59
C MET A 250 -9.57 1.74 3.01
N VAL A 251 -8.69 1.78 4.03
CA VAL A 251 -9.13 1.92 5.43
C VAL A 251 -9.67 3.33 5.73
N MET A 252 -9.07 4.38 5.16
CA MET A 252 -9.55 5.77 5.31
C MET A 252 -10.98 5.95 4.79
N GLU A 253 -11.29 5.37 3.63
CA GLU A 253 -12.60 5.51 3.00
C GLU A 253 -13.58 4.37 3.39
N GLY A 254 -13.16 3.44 4.26
CA GLY A 254 -14.00 2.34 4.74
C GLY A 254 -14.38 1.31 3.67
N HIS A 255 -13.56 1.15 2.62
CA HIS A 255 -13.84 0.19 1.56
C HIS A 255 -13.47 -1.24 1.98
N SER A 256 -14.31 -2.20 1.61
CA SER A 256 -14.05 -3.63 1.83
C SER A 256 -13.19 -4.30 0.74
N ASN A 257 -12.92 -3.57 -0.34
CA ASN A 257 -12.17 -4.05 -1.51
C ASN A 257 -11.17 -2.98 -1.98
N ILE A 258 -9.89 -3.33 -1.96
CA ILE A 258 -8.78 -2.43 -2.33
C ILE A 258 -8.85 -1.95 -3.79
N ARG A 259 -9.49 -2.73 -4.67
CA ARG A 259 -9.64 -2.38 -6.09
C ARG A 259 -10.48 -1.12 -6.34
N LYS A 260 -11.20 -0.64 -5.32
CA LYS A 260 -12.00 0.59 -5.35
C LYS A 260 -11.15 1.86 -5.32
N VAL A 261 -9.97 1.77 -4.71
CA VAL A 261 -9.10 2.92 -4.42
C VAL A 261 -7.79 2.89 -5.20
N GLY A 262 -7.46 1.75 -5.81
CA GLY A 262 -6.30 1.62 -6.69
C GLY A 262 -6.55 2.07 -8.13
N ARG A 263 -5.51 1.95 -8.95
CA ARG A 263 -5.57 2.15 -10.41
C ARG A 263 -6.53 1.12 -11.02
N SER A 264 -7.55 1.59 -11.73
CA SER A 264 -8.65 0.72 -12.16
C SER A 264 -9.34 1.21 -13.42
N LEU A 265 -9.82 0.26 -14.23
CA LEU A 265 -10.74 0.49 -15.35
C LEU A 265 -12.20 0.21 -14.97
N VAL A 266 -12.46 -0.20 -13.72
CA VAL A 266 -13.79 -0.58 -13.21
C VAL A 266 -14.27 0.38 -12.13
N TYR A 267 -13.33 1.02 -11.41
CA TYR A 267 -13.61 1.94 -10.32
C TYR A 267 -12.96 3.31 -10.56
N LEU A 268 -13.64 4.37 -10.10
CA LEU A 268 -13.13 5.73 -10.04
C LEU A 268 -13.46 6.33 -8.67
N ASN A 269 -12.43 6.63 -7.87
CA ASN A 269 -12.56 7.12 -6.48
C ASN A 269 -13.61 6.33 -5.67
N GLY A 270 -13.56 4.99 -5.77
CA GLY A 270 -14.47 4.07 -5.09
C GLY A 270 -15.86 3.88 -5.69
N ALA A 271 -16.25 4.63 -6.73
CA ALA A 271 -17.48 4.39 -7.48
C ALA A 271 -17.23 3.39 -8.62
N ARG A 272 -18.11 2.40 -8.79
CA ARG A 272 -18.06 1.46 -9.91
C ARG A 272 -18.64 2.11 -11.17
N ILE A 273 -17.96 1.96 -12.31
CA ILE A 273 -18.33 2.67 -13.56
C ILE A 273 -19.22 1.85 -14.51
N ASP A 274 -19.13 0.52 -14.47
CA ASP A 274 -19.88 -0.42 -15.31
C ASP A 274 -21.17 -0.90 -14.61
N ILE A 275 -22.11 0.03 -14.41
CA ILE A 275 -23.36 -0.19 -13.63
C ILE A 275 -24.67 0.19 -14.31
#